data_AF-A0A939I882-F1
#
_entry.id   AF-A0A939I882-F1
#
_cell.length_a   1.000
_cell.length_b   1.000
_cell.length_c   1.000
_cell.angle_alpha   90.00
_cell.angle_beta   90.00
_cell.angle_gamma   90.00
#
_symmetry.space_group_name_H-M   'P 1'
#
loop_
_entity.id
_entity.type
_entity.pdbx_description
1 polymer ?
#
loop_
_entity_poly.entity_id
_entity_poly.type
_entity_poly.pdbx_seq_one_letter_code
_entity_poly.pdbx_strand_id
1 'polypeptide(L)'
;MRNGDAVRTALDASLAVLAPHTGDRDWNVPAGPLCRFVLDRLFPDAPEEPDAQPAEVLLWCTGRGELNGRPRRSSWNWRAAMGEWPV
;
A
#
# COMPACT_ATOMS: atom_id res chain seq x y z
N MET A 1 -15.56 -15.56 -26.18
CA MET A 1 -14.74 -14.78 -25.25
C MET A 1 -14.76 -15.48 -23.90
N ARG A 2 -13.66 -16.14 -23.50
CA ARG A 2 -13.62 -16.82 -22.19
C ARG A 2 -13.38 -15.77 -21.12
N ASN A 3 -14.14 -15.86 -20.03
CA ASN A 3 -14.01 -14.97 -18.88
C ASN A 3 -12.57 -15.09 -18.34
N GLY A 4 -11.73 -14.08 -18.58
CA GLY A 4 -10.31 -14.07 -18.19
C GLY A 4 -9.29 -13.72 -19.27
N ASP A 5 -9.64 -13.79 -20.57
CA ASP A 5 -8.67 -13.49 -21.64
C ASP A 5 -8.25 -12.01 -21.63
N ALA A 6 -9.22 -11.10 -21.46
CA ALA A 6 -8.93 -9.66 -21.36
C ALA A 6 -8.06 -9.31 -20.15
N VAL A 7 -8.26 -9.97 -19.01
CA VAL A 7 -7.45 -9.77 -17.79
C VAL A 7 -6.02 -10.24 -18.03
N ARG A 8 -5.85 -11.39 -18.68
CA ARG A 8 -4.52 -11.94 -19.00
C ARG A 8 -3.77 -11.04 -19.97
N THR A 9 -4.44 -10.57 -21.02
CA THR A 9 -3.87 -9.60 -21.97
C THR A 9 -3.45 -8.30 -21.28
N ALA A 10 -4.29 -7.76 -20.39
CA ALA A 10 -3.94 -6.54 -19.65
C ALA A 10 -2.75 -6.76 -18.70
N LEU A 11 -2.69 -7.91 -18.03
CA LEU A 11 -1.57 -8.28 -17.16
C LEU A 11 -0.27 -8.42 -17.96
N ASP A 12 -0.30 -9.12 -19.10
CA ASP A 12 0.88 -9.30 -19.96
C ASP A 12 1.41 -7.96 -20.46
N ALA A 13 0.52 -7.06 -20.90
CA ALA A 13 0.90 -5.70 -21.30
C ALA A 13 1.53 -4.91 -20.14
N SER A 14 0.95 -5.00 -18.94
CA SER A 14 1.48 -4.33 -17.75
C SER A 14 2.87 -4.87 -17.40
N LEU A 15 3.06 -6.20 -17.44
CA LEU A 15 4.35 -6.83 -17.16
C LEU A 15 5.40 -6.45 -18.20
N ALA A 16 5.06 -6.36 -19.48
CA ALA A 16 6.00 -5.93 -20.52
C ALA A 16 6.54 -4.50 -20.28
N VAL A 17 5.68 -3.59 -19.80
CA VAL A 17 6.06 -2.21 -19.45
C VAL A 17 6.86 -2.15 -18.16
N LEU A 18 6.44 -2.89 -17.13
CA LEU A 18 7.01 -2.79 -15.79
C LEU A 18 8.29 -3.62 -15.61
N ALA A 19 8.42 -4.78 -16.26
CA ALA A 19 9.51 -5.72 -16.03
C ALA A 19 10.93 -5.12 -16.11
N PRO A 20 11.26 -4.24 -17.07
CA PRO A 20 12.57 -3.58 -17.12
C PRO A 20 12.88 -2.71 -15.89
N HIS A 21 11.85 -2.25 -15.20
CA HIS A 21 11.90 -1.33 -14.07
C HIS A 21 11.75 -2.03 -12.72
N THR A 22 11.28 -3.29 -12.71
CA THR A 22 10.97 -4.04 -11.49
C THR A 22 11.97 -5.16 -11.21
N GLY A 23 13.23 -5.00 -11.66
CA GLY A 23 14.31 -6.01 -11.68
C GLY A 23 14.28 -7.06 -10.56
N ASP A 24 14.95 -6.81 -9.44
CA ASP A 24 15.07 -7.76 -8.31
C ASP A 24 13.72 -8.07 -7.63
N ARG A 25 12.64 -7.35 -7.97
CA ARG A 25 11.34 -7.43 -7.30
C ARG A 25 11.46 -7.34 -5.79
N ASP A 26 12.48 -6.64 -5.31
CA ASP A 26 12.60 -6.29 -3.92
C ASP A 26 11.55 -5.21 -3.62
N TRP A 27 10.34 -5.66 -3.30
CA TRP A 27 9.24 -4.80 -2.89
C TRP A 27 9.44 -4.27 -1.46
N ASN A 28 10.56 -4.62 -0.81
CA ASN A 28 10.98 -4.14 0.49
C ASN A 28 11.97 -2.96 0.39
N VAL A 29 12.24 -2.45 -0.83
CA VAL A 29 13.05 -1.25 -1.05
C VAL A 29 12.54 -0.09 -0.20
N PRO A 30 13.42 0.69 0.47
CA PRO A 30 13.00 1.81 1.29
C PRO A 30 12.16 2.79 0.47
N ALA A 31 10.86 2.87 0.77
CA ALA A 31 9.93 3.77 0.09
C ALA A 31 10.19 5.27 0.40
N GLY A 32 11.23 5.57 1.18
CA GLY A 32 11.58 6.92 1.60
C GLY A 32 10.42 7.60 2.32
N PRO A 33 10.23 8.92 2.13
CA PRO A 33 9.19 9.67 2.83
C PRO A 33 7.76 9.38 2.31
N LEU A 34 7.60 8.64 1.21
CA LEU A 34 6.29 8.43 0.57
C LEU A 34 5.31 7.71 1.49
N CYS A 35 5.75 6.65 2.16
CA CYS A 35 4.88 5.94 3.11
C CYS A 35 4.45 6.83 4.26
N ARG A 36 5.32 7.74 4.73
CA ARG A 36 4.94 8.73 5.75
C ARG A 36 3.85 9.67 5.24
N PHE A 37 3.99 10.22 4.04
CA PHE A 37 2.94 11.07 3.45
C PHE A 37 1.60 10.35 3.29
N VAL A 38 1.62 9.09 2.86
CA VAL A 38 0.41 8.28 2.73
C VAL A 38 -0.25 8.05 4.09
N LEU A 39 0.53 7.74 5.13
CA LEU A 39 0.02 7.59 6.49
C LEU A 39 -0.61 8.88 6.98
N ASP A 40 0.11 10.00 6.92
CA ASP A 40 -0.37 11.31 7.39
C ASP A 40 -1.68 11.71 6.69
N ARG A 41 -1.83 11.39 5.39
CA ARG A 41 -3.01 11.77 4.60
C ARG A 41 -4.18 10.80 4.74
N LEU A 42 -3.94 9.50 4.58
CA LEU A 42 -5.01 8.49 4.45
C LEU A 42 -5.33 7.77 5.75
N PHE A 43 -4.39 7.76 6.70
CA PHE A 43 -4.48 7.06 7.98
C PHE A 43 -4.03 7.98 9.12
N PRO A 44 -4.72 9.13 9.34
CA PRO A 44 -4.30 10.08 10.37
C PRO A 44 -4.35 9.50 11.80
N ASP A 45 -5.08 8.40 11.99
CA ASP A 45 -5.18 7.68 13.27
C ASP A 45 -4.21 6.48 13.34
N ALA A 46 -3.25 6.36 12.42
CA ALA A 46 -2.22 5.33 12.49
C ALA A 46 -1.34 5.51 13.74
N PRO A 47 -0.89 4.41 14.38
CA PRO A 47 -0.03 4.51 15.55
C PRO A 47 1.32 5.12 15.17
N GLU A 48 1.85 5.96 16.04
CA GLU A 48 3.27 6.33 16.00
C GLU A 48 4.08 5.15 16.56
N GLU A 49 4.94 4.57 15.72
CA GLU A 49 5.78 3.41 16.05
C GLU A 49 7.25 3.79 15.81
N PRO A 50 7.98 4.21 16.86
CA PRO A 50 9.37 4.68 16.72
C PRO A 50 10.31 3.61 16.18
N ASP A 51 10.01 2.34 16.47
CA ASP A 51 10.82 1.18 16.12
C ASP A 51 10.38 0.51 14.79
N ALA A 52 9.41 1.10 14.06
CA ALA A 52 8.95 0.59 12.77
C ALA A 52 9.15 1.61 11.65
N GLN A 53 9.50 1.12 10.47
CA GLN A 53 9.52 1.96 9.27
C GLN A 53 8.09 2.34 8.85
N PRO A 54 7.87 3.53 8.26
CA PRO A 54 6.54 3.93 7.77
C PRO A 54 5.89 2.93 6.81
N ALA A 55 6.71 2.18 6.04
CA ALA A 55 6.21 1.12 5.17
C ALA A 55 5.57 -0.03 5.96
N GLU A 56 6.16 -0.44 7.09
CA GLU A 56 5.63 -1.49 7.97
C GLU A 56 4.30 -1.06 8.60
N VAL A 57 4.23 0.19 9.08
CA VAL A 57 2.99 0.78 9.62
C VAL A 57 1.89 0.82 8.56
N LEU A 58 2.22 1.17 7.30
CA LEU A 58 1.26 1.20 6.20
C LEU A 58 0.78 -0.21 5.80
N LEU A 59 1.67 -1.20 5.78
CA LEU A 59 1.31 -2.60 5.55
C LEU A 59 0.36 -3.08 6.64
N TRP A 60 0.61 -2.76 7.91
CA TRP A 60 -0.30 -3.11 9.00
C TRP A 60 -1.64 -2.38 8.92
N CYS A 61 -1.65 -1.06 8.65
CA CYS A 61 -2.88 -0.27 8.49
C CYS A 61 -3.82 -0.84 7.43
N THR A 62 -3.25 -1.44 6.38
CA THR A 62 -3.97 -2.04 5.27
C THR A 62 -4.14 -3.56 5.41
N GLY A 63 -3.87 -4.12 6.59
CA GLY A 63 -4.04 -5.53 6.90
C GLY A 63 -3.12 -6.46 6.12
N ARG A 64 -1.95 -6.01 5.66
CA ARG A 64 -1.01 -6.83 4.87
C ARG A 64 0.12 -7.43 5.70
N GLY A 65 0.21 -7.11 6.99
CA GLY A 65 1.20 -7.68 7.91
C GLY A 65 0.86 -7.42 9.39
N GLU A 66 1.66 -8.01 10.27
CA GLU A 66 1.73 -7.69 11.69
C GLU A 66 2.64 -6.46 11.91
N LEU A 67 2.61 -5.87 13.10
CA LEU A 67 3.42 -4.69 13.44
C LEU A 67 3.84 -4.78 14.90
N ASN A 68 5.12 -5.02 15.18
CA ASN A 68 5.68 -5.02 16.55
C ASN A 68 4.81 -5.79 17.57
N GLY A 69 4.40 -7.01 17.23
CA GLY A 69 3.54 -7.85 18.08
C GLY A 69 2.04 -7.52 18.04
N ARG A 70 1.62 -6.46 17.32
CA ARG A 70 0.22 -6.22 16.98
C ARG A 70 -0.20 -7.21 15.89
N PRO A 71 -1.30 -7.96 16.09
CA PRO A 71 -1.78 -8.89 15.08
C PRO A 71 -2.22 -8.16 13.81
N ARG A 72 -2.20 -8.87 12.69
CA ARG A 72 -2.66 -8.36 11.39
C ARG A 72 -4.11 -7.87 11.50
N ARG A 73 -4.39 -6.67 11.00
CA ARG A 73 -5.75 -6.14 10.91
C ARG A 73 -6.60 -6.99 9.96
N SER A 74 -7.75 -7.45 10.43
CA SER A 74 -8.77 -8.12 9.59
C SER A 74 -9.76 -7.12 8.97
N SER A 75 -9.93 -5.95 9.58
CA SER A 75 -10.73 -4.84 9.07
C SER A 75 -9.92 -3.54 9.03
N TRP A 76 -10.08 -2.81 7.94
CA TRP A 76 -9.39 -1.55 7.71
C TRP A 76 -10.24 -0.64 6.83
N ASN A 77 -10.01 0.66 6.96
CA ASN A 77 -10.62 1.72 6.16
C ASN A 77 -9.57 2.82 5.99
N TRP A 78 -9.58 3.51 4.86
CA TRP A 78 -8.75 4.68 4.60
C TRP A 78 -9.62 5.92 4.42
N ARG A 79 -9.08 7.11 4.69
CA ARG A 79 -9.77 8.38 4.41
C ARG A 79 -9.48 8.85 2.97
N ALA A 80 -10.07 8.17 1.99
CA ALA A 80 -9.86 8.48 0.56
C ALA A 80 -10.54 9.78 0.12
N ALA A 81 -11.70 10.11 0.67
CA ALA A 81 -12.28 11.44 0.49
C ALA A 81 -11.32 12.48 1.10
N MET A 82 -11.06 13.57 0.40
CA MET A 82 -10.68 14.81 1.10
C MET A 82 -11.91 15.15 1.95
N GLY A 83 -11.74 15.44 3.24
CA GLY A 83 -12.88 15.79 4.11
C GLY A 83 -13.77 16.86 3.48
N GLU A 84 -15.01 16.95 3.95
CA GLU A 84 -16.00 17.92 3.46
C GLU A 84 -15.41 19.31 3.15
N TRP A 85 -15.71 19.82 1.95
CA TRP A 85 -15.36 21.16 1.52
C TRP A 85 -16.11 22.15 2.42
N PRO A 86 -15.44 23.09 3.10
CA PRO A 86 -16.16 24.16 3.77
C PRO A 86 -16.84 25.02 2.69
N VAL A 87 -18.18 25.08 2.71
CA VAL A 87 -18.91 26.15 2.03
C VAL A 87 -18.63 27.49 2.69
#